data_AF-A0A3E2NMH9-F1
#
_entry.id   AF-A0A3E2NMH9-F1
#
_cell.length_a   1.000
_cell.length_b   1.000
_cell.length_c   1.000
_cell.angle_alpha   90.00
_cell.angle_beta   90.00
_cell.angle_gamma   90.00
#
_symmetry.space_group_name_H-M   'P 1'
#
loop_
_entity.id
_entity.type
_entity.pdbx_description
1 polymer ?
#
loop_
_entity_poly.entity_id
_entity_poly.type
_entity_poly.pdbx_seq_one_letter_code
_entity_poly.pdbx_strand_id
1 'polypeptide(L)' 'MTIKVPGKVKAKLSALVEELGGEVLSVTTDKRTSKKAKLLAEIKAGLSDVKDIRSGKATAFNMSDLLNGE' A
#
# COMPACT_ATOMS: atom_id res chain seq x y z
N MET A 1 -10.79 -17.13 -11.94
CA MET A 1 -10.98 -16.17 -13.06
C MET A 1 -11.53 -14.87 -12.47
N THR A 2 -10.87 -13.72 -12.68
CA THR A 2 -11.30 -12.43 -12.09
C THR A 2 -11.80 -11.52 -13.21
N ILE A 3 -13.08 -11.15 -13.17
CA ILE A 3 -13.74 -10.32 -14.19
C ILE A 3 -13.96 -8.89 -13.66
N LYS A 4 -13.67 -7.89 -14.50
CA LYS A 4 -13.97 -6.49 -14.19
C LYS A 4 -15.41 -6.19 -14.61
N VAL A 5 -16.26 -5.87 -13.65
CA VAL A 5 -17.68 -5.59 -13.89
C VAL A 5 -17.91 -4.07 -13.82
N PRO A 6 -18.62 -3.47 -14.80
CA PRO A 6 -19.01 -2.07 -14.73
C PRO A 6 -19.89 -1.76 -13.50
N GLY A 7 -19.72 -0.58 -12.89
CA GLY A 7 -20.41 -0.22 -11.64
C GLY A 7 -21.94 -0.31 -11.69
N LYS A 8 -22.54 -0.05 -12.87
CA LYS A 8 -23.99 -0.10 -13.08
C LYS A 8 -24.58 -1.52 -12.97
N VAL A 9 -23.79 -2.55 -13.27
CA VAL A 9 -24.24 -3.96 -13.29
C VAL A 9 -23.81 -4.72 -12.03
N LYS A 10 -22.92 -4.15 -11.22
CA LYS A 10 -22.40 -4.78 -9.99
C LYS A 10 -23.53 -5.27 -9.09
N ALA A 11 -24.53 -4.45 -8.81
CA ALA A 11 -25.62 -4.81 -7.90
C ALA A 11 -26.46 -6.00 -8.41
N LYS A 12 -26.84 -5.99 -9.70
CA LYS A 12 -27.61 -7.08 -10.31
C LYS A 12 -26.82 -8.39 -10.41
N LEU A 13 -25.53 -8.28 -10.75
CA LEU A 13 -24.67 -9.44 -10.86
C LEU A 13 -24.34 -10.04 -9.48
N SER A 14 -24.11 -9.20 -8.47
CA SER A 14 -23.91 -9.66 -7.09
C SER A 14 -25.14 -10.39 -6.55
N ALA A 15 -26.34 -9.86 -6.77
CA ALA A 15 -27.58 -10.53 -6.38
C ALA A 15 -27.75 -11.90 -7.06
N LEU A 16 -27.48 -11.97 -8.38
CA LEU A 16 -27.54 -13.24 -9.12
C LEU A 16 -26.51 -14.26 -8.62
N VAL A 17 -25.30 -13.81 -8.29
CA VAL A 17 -24.24 -14.67 -7.76
C VAL A 17 -24.61 -15.21 -6.37
N GLU A 18 -25.19 -14.37 -5.51
CA GLU A 18 -25.69 -14.80 -4.19
C GLU A 18 -26.89 -15.78 -4.32
N GLU A 19 -27.82 -15.53 -5.23
CA GLU A 19 -28.97 -16.43 -5.50
C GLU A 19 -28.52 -17.81 -6.01
N LEU A 20 -27.43 -17.87 -6.77
CA LEU A 20 -26.83 -19.12 -7.25
C LEU A 20 -25.91 -19.79 -6.22
N GLY A 21 -25.84 -19.26 -4.99
CA GLY A 21 -25.01 -19.78 -3.90
C GLY A 21 -23.51 -19.50 -4.05
N GLY A 22 -23.14 -18.54 -4.91
CA GLY A 22 -21.77 -18.08 -5.10
C GLY A 22 -21.41 -16.93 -4.17
N GLU A 23 -20.12 -16.80 -3.86
CA GLU A 23 -19.60 -15.73 -3.02
C GLU A 23 -18.94 -14.64 -3.88
N VAL A 24 -19.36 -13.38 -3.70
CA VAL A 24 -18.73 -12.24 -4.38
C VAL A 24 -17.46 -11.84 -3.63
N LEU A 25 -16.32 -12.37 -4.09
CA LEU A 25 -15.00 -11.92 -3.63
C LEU A 25 -14.71 -10.51 -4.15
N SER A 26 -15.21 -9.50 -3.44
CA SER A 26 -14.86 -8.11 -3.71
C SER A 26 -13.40 -7.90 -3.34
N VAL A 27 -12.56 -7.57 -4.33
CA VAL A 27 -11.21 -7.06 -4.07
C VAL A 27 -11.39 -5.68 -3.45
N THR A 28 -11.54 -5.66 -2.13
CA THR A 28 -11.81 -4.46 -1.34
C THR A 28 -10.78 -3.38 -1.65
N THR A 29 -11.28 -2.25 -2.13
CA THR A 29 -10.53 -1.03 -2.41
C THR A 29 -9.73 -0.57 -1.17
N ASP A 30 -10.19 -0.94 0.04
CA ASP A 30 -9.52 -0.70 1.32
C ASP A 30 -8.08 -1.18 1.39
N LYS A 31 -7.75 -2.35 0.81
CA LYS A 31 -6.36 -2.84 0.79
C LYS A 31 -5.45 -1.97 -0.08
N ARG A 32 -6.00 -1.29 -1.09
CA ARG A 32 -5.22 -0.39 -1.96
C ARG A 32 -4.99 0.96 -1.29
N THR A 33 -5.98 1.50 -0.60
CA THR A 33 -5.88 2.78 0.12
C THR A 33 -4.93 2.67 1.30
N SER A 34 -5.02 1.57 2.07
CA SER A 34 -4.11 1.29 3.20
C SER A 34 -2.64 1.16 2.75
N LYS A 35 -2.36 0.43 1.67
CA LYS A 35 -0.99 0.29 1.14
C LYS A 35 -0.42 1.61 0.62
N LYS A 36 -1.24 2.44 -0.04
CA LYS A 36 -0.82 3.77 -0.49
C LYS A 36 -0.53 4.71 0.68
N ALA A 37 -1.37 4.71 1.71
CA ALA A 37 -1.16 5.50 2.92
C ALA A 37 0.12 5.08 3.65
N LYS A 38 0.37 3.78 3.78
CA LYS A 38 1.59 3.24 4.39
C LYS A 38 2.84 3.64 3.58
N LEU A 39 2.81 3.46 2.26
CA LEU A 39 3.92 3.87 1.38
C LEU A 39 4.20 5.38 1.46
N LEU A 40 3.16 6.21 1.50
CA LEU A 40 3.31 7.66 1.65
C LEU A 40 3.90 8.04 3.01
N ALA A 41 3.55 7.31 4.08
CA ALA A 41 4.14 7.51 5.40
C ALA A 41 5.62 7.13 5.41
N GLU A 42 5.99 6.00 4.82
CA GLU A 42 7.39 5.56 4.68
C GLU A 42 8.23 6.55 3.87
N ILE A 43 7.70 7.08 2.75
CA ILE A 43 8.37 8.11 1.95
C ILE A 43 8.57 9.39 2.76
N LYS A 44 7.57 9.83 3.52
CA LYS A 44 7.69 11.03 4.36
C LYS A 44 8.72 10.85 5.47
N ALA A 45 8.79 9.67 6.08
CA ALA A 45 9.79 9.35 7.09
C ALA A 45 11.20 9.45 6.48
N GLY A 46 11.46 8.76 5.36
CA GLY A 46 12.77 8.81 4.71
C GLY A 46 13.17 10.21 4.24
N LEU A 47 12.22 11.03 3.78
CA LEU A 47 12.49 12.44 3.43
C LEU A 47 12.82 13.29 4.66
N SER A 48 12.22 13.01 5.82
CA SER A 48 12.57 13.66 7.08
C SER A 48 14.00 13.30 7.49
N ASP A 49 14.35 12.01 7.43
CA ASP A 49 15.68 11.53 7.80
C ASP A 49 16.77 12.18 6.93
N VAL A 50 16.54 12.26 5.62
CA VAL A 50 17.45 12.95 4.69
C VAL A 50 17.57 14.45 5.03
N LYS A 51 16.46 15.09 5.42
CA LYS A 51 16.48 16.49 5.83
C LYS A 51 17.25 16.70 7.13
N ASP A 52 17.08 15.81 8.10
CA ASP A 52 17.78 15.88 9.38
C ASP A 52 19.28 15.65 9.21
N ILE A 53 19.67 14.69 8.37
CA ILE A 53 21.06 14.48 7.93
C ILE A 53 21.62 15.75 7.28
N ARG A 54 20.88 16.34 6.32
CA ARG A 54 21.32 17.56 5.62
C ARG A 54 21.45 18.76 6.57
N SER A 55 20.61 18.82 7.60
CA SER A 55 20.66 19.88 8.61
C SER A 55 21.73 19.65 9.69
N GLY A 56 22.48 18.54 9.62
CA GLY A 56 23.52 18.19 10.58
C GLY A 56 22.99 17.68 11.92
N LYS A 57 21.69 17.38 12.02
CA LYS A 57 21.05 16.85 13.23
C LYS A 57 21.17 15.33 13.36
N ALA A 58 21.45 14.65 12.25
CA ALA A 58 21.65 13.20 12.20
C ALA A 58 22.90 12.87 11.40
N THR A 59 23.64 11.86 11.82
CA THR A 59 24.78 11.31 11.09
C THR A 59 24.29 10.39 9.98
N ALA A 60 24.76 10.63 8.75
CA ALA A 60 24.55 9.67 7.67
C ALA A 60 25.40 8.43 7.96
N PHE A 61 24.78 7.24 7.92
CA PHE A 61 25.53 5.99 7.88
C PHE A 61 26.32 5.95 6.58
N ASN A 62 27.64 5.84 6.69
CA ASN A 62 28.47 5.66 5.52
C ASN A 62 28.49 4.16 5.16
N MET A 63 28.80 3.84 3.90
CA MET A 63 28.77 2.44 3.43
C MET A 63 29.77 1.55 4.19
N SER A 64 30.84 2.16 4.73
CA SER A 64 31.83 1.48 5.54
C SER A 64 31.27 1.06 6.91
N ASP A 65 30.42 1.88 7.54
CA ASP A 65 29.74 1.57 8.80
C ASP A 65 28.74 0.41 8.63
N LEU A 66 28.09 0.31 7.47
CA LEU A 66 27.12 -0.75 7.16
C LEU A 66 27.79 -2.09 6.86
N LEU A 67 29.04 -2.09 6.39
CA LEU A 67 29.78 -3.29 6.00
C LEU A 67 30.73 -3.79 7.09
N ASN A 68 31.16 -2.92 8.00
CA ASN A 68 32.08 -3.24 9.10
C ASN A 68 31.37 -3.35 10.46
N GLY A 69 30.05 -3.54 10.49
CA GLY A 69 29.29 -3.63 11.72
C GLY A 69 29.92 -4.61 12.72
N GLU A 70 30.30 -4.11 13.89
CA GLU A 70 30.36 -4.90 15.12
C GLU A 70 28.97 -5.36 15.54
#